data_AF-A0A847C4R4-F1
#
_entry.id   AF-A0A847C4R4-F1
#
_cell.length_a   1.000
_cell.length_b   1.000
_cell.length_c   1.000
_cell.angle_alpha   90.00
_cell.angle_beta   90.00
_cell.angle_gamma   90.00
#
_symmetry.space_group_name_H-M   'P 1'
#
loop_
_entity.id
_entity.type
_entity.pdbx_description
1 polymer ?
#
loop_
_entity_poly.entity_id
_entity_poly.type
_entity_poly.pdbx_seq_one_letter_code
_entity_poly.pdbx_strand_id
1 'polypeptide(L)'
;MVIVYKSNSGYTKEYAKLLSDALDVPAYSIDYLPEVHKGKDILFLGWVFAGSVVGYKKAAKLCNVRCVCAVGMGPPMSELVPGFRAKMSIPAGVEVFYLQGGFDINKLKGPMKLIMKIKVKEIAGRFAGKTDLSPEEQATLNMTSVGDSCVSLENLAPVIDWYKKN
;
A
#
# COMPACT_ATOMS: atom_id res chain seq x y z
N MET A 1 -2.61 -1.39 19.78
CA MET A 1 -2.27 -0.72 18.52
C MET A 1 -3.49 -0.75 17.61
N VAL A 2 -3.71 0.25 16.75
CA VAL A 2 -4.80 0.22 15.74
C VAL A 2 -4.24 0.29 14.33
N ILE A 3 -5.04 -0.12 13.36
CA ILE A 3 -4.71 0.00 11.94
C ILE A 3 -5.18 1.36 11.45
N VAL A 4 -4.30 2.08 10.75
CA VAL A 4 -4.64 3.37 10.13
C VAL A 4 -4.27 3.30 8.66
N TYR A 5 -5.15 3.77 7.77
CA TYR A 5 -4.89 3.68 6.34
C TYR A 5 -5.20 4.96 5.57
N LYS A 6 -4.57 5.11 4.41
CA LYS A 6 -4.97 6.05 3.36
C LYS A 6 -5.15 5.28 2.06
N SER A 7 -6.33 5.38 1.45
CA SER A 7 -6.63 4.72 0.19
C SER A 7 -7.11 5.75 -0.85
N ASN A 8 -6.90 5.43 -2.13
CA ASN A 8 -7.39 6.21 -3.26
C ASN A 8 -8.45 5.43 -4.04
N SER A 9 -8.10 4.25 -4.55
CA SER A 9 -8.96 3.39 -5.36
C SER A 9 -9.56 2.18 -4.61
N GLY A 10 -9.39 2.10 -3.29
CA GLY A 10 -10.04 1.07 -2.45
C GLY A 10 -9.12 -0.06 -1.98
N TYR A 11 -8.11 -0.45 -2.76
CA TYR A 11 -7.28 -1.64 -2.44
C TYR A 11 -6.55 -1.57 -1.09
N THR A 12 -5.98 -0.42 -0.73
CA THR A 12 -5.39 -0.23 0.61
C THR A 12 -6.43 -0.31 1.74
N LYS A 13 -7.68 0.11 1.48
CA LYS A 13 -8.78 -0.03 2.45
C LYS A 13 -9.18 -1.49 2.60
N GLU A 14 -9.21 -2.25 1.51
CA GLU A 14 -9.49 -3.68 1.52
C GLU A 14 -8.43 -4.44 2.32
N TYR A 15 -7.13 -4.15 2.10
CA TYR A 15 -6.06 -4.69 2.94
C TYR A 15 -6.22 -4.30 4.42
N ALA A 16 -6.52 -3.04 4.72
CA ALA A 16 -6.72 -2.60 6.09
C ALA A 16 -7.88 -3.33 6.77
N LYS A 17 -8.96 -3.65 6.02
CA LYS A 17 -10.09 -4.44 6.52
C LYS A 17 -9.69 -5.89 6.78
N LEU A 18 -9.03 -6.56 5.81
CA LEU A 18 -8.56 -7.93 6.01
C LEU A 18 -7.60 -8.05 7.20
N LEU A 19 -6.69 -7.10 7.34
CA LEU A 19 -5.76 -7.07 8.46
C LEU A 19 -6.46 -6.79 9.80
N SER A 20 -7.48 -5.92 9.80
CA SER A 20 -8.33 -5.64 10.96
C SER A 20 -9.05 -6.89 11.43
N ASP A 21 -9.69 -7.62 10.50
CA ASP A 21 -10.41 -8.84 10.79
C ASP A 21 -9.44 -9.94 11.29
N ALA A 22 -8.26 -10.06 10.68
CA ALA A 22 -7.26 -11.08 11.03
C ALA A 22 -6.58 -10.86 12.39
N LEU A 23 -6.48 -9.61 12.85
CA LEU A 23 -5.82 -9.24 14.11
C LEU A 23 -6.80 -8.88 15.23
N ASP A 24 -8.11 -8.86 14.95
CA ASP A 24 -9.16 -8.40 15.87
C ASP A 24 -8.87 -7.00 16.45
N VAL A 25 -8.44 -6.07 15.58
CA VAL A 25 -8.21 -4.66 15.95
C VAL A 25 -8.86 -3.72 14.95
N PRO A 26 -9.33 -2.53 15.35
CA PRO A 26 -10.04 -1.63 14.45
C PRO A 26 -9.13 -0.98 13.40
N ALA A 27 -9.70 -0.70 12.23
CA ALA A 27 -9.07 0.06 11.15
C ALA A 27 -9.76 1.40 10.89
N TYR A 28 -8.98 2.48 10.79
CA TYR A 28 -9.48 3.83 10.52
C TYR A 28 -8.79 4.46 9.31
N SER A 29 -9.56 5.21 8.51
CA SER A 29 -8.95 6.15 7.56
C SER A 29 -8.22 7.26 8.33
N ILE A 30 -7.01 7.63 7.90
CA ILE A 30 -6.24 8.76 8.48
C ILE A 30 -6.98 10.11 8.36
N ASP A 31 -7.97 10.21 7.48
CA ASP A 31 -8.79 11.41 7.36
C ASP A 31 -9.86 11.52 8.45
N TYR A 32 -10.21 10.40 9.07
CA TYR A 32 -11.27 10.28 10.08
C TYR A 32 -10.75 9.56 11.34
N LEU A 33 -9.46 9.74 11.66
CA LEU A 33 -8.82 9.10 12.80
C LEU A 33 -9.39 9.68 14.12
N PRO A 34 -9.99 8.86 15.00
CA PRO A 34 -10.47 9.33 16.30
C PRO A 34 -9.36 9.91 17.18
N GLU A 35 -9.67 10.97 17.94
CA GLU A 35 -8.71 11.66 18.82
C GLU A 35 -8.05 10.72 19.84
N VAL A 36 -8.77 9.71 20.33
CA VAL A 36 -8.26 8.72 21.29
C VAL A 36 -7.05 7.93 20.78
N HIS A 37 -6.85 7.86 19.46
CA HIS A 37 -5.73 7.16 18.83
C HIS A 37 -4.55 8.09 18.48
N LYS A 38 -4.69 9.41 18.64
CA LYS A 38 -3.56 10.33 18.44
C LYS A 38 -2.50 10.14 19.53
N GLY A 39 -1.24 10.20 19.14
CA GLY A 39 -0.08 9.92 19.98
C GLY A 39 0.07 8.44 20.39
N LYS A 40 -0.81 7.54 19.91
CA LYS A 40 -0.73 6.10 20.18
C LYS A 40 0.00 5.36 19.07
N ASP A 41 0.38 4.12 19.37
CA ASP A 41 1.02 3.20 18.45
C ASP A 41 0.05 2.74 17.37
N ILE A 42 0.48 2.85 16.10
CA ILE A 42 -0.29 2.45 14.92
C ILE A 42 0.52 1.59 13.95
N LEU A 43 -0.21 0.74 13.22
CA LEU A 43 0.22 0.13 11.97
C LEU A 43 -0.41 0.90 10.81
N PHE A 44 0.41 1.53 9.98
CA PHE A 44 -0.06 2.40 8.90
C PHE A 44 -0.01 1.72 7.53
N LEU A 45 -1.09 1.80 6.74
CA LEU A 45 -1.11 1.38 5.34
C LEU A 45 -1.35 2.57 4.42
N GLY A 46 -0.52 2.75 3.39
CA GLY A 46 -0.71 3.82 2.41
C GLY A 46 -0.45 3.34 1.00
N TRP A 47 -1.26 3.81 0.06
CA TRP A 47 -1.00 3.57 -1.35
C TRP A 47 0.26 4.30 -1.82
N VAL A 48 0.98 3.70 -2.76
CA VAL A 48 2.21 4.24 -3.33
C VAL A 48 1.88 5.17 -4.50
N PHE A 49 2.40 6.39 -4.44
CA PHE A 49 2.37 7.33 -5.55
C PHE A 49 3.71 8.05 -5.68
N ALA A 50 4.27 8.02 -6.90
CA ALA A 50 5.55 8.67 -7.21
C ALA A 50 6.67 8.34 -6.20
N GLY A 51 6.76 7.07 -5.75
CA GLY A 51 7.77 6.63 -4.78
C GLY A 51 7.52 7.06 -3.33
N SER A 52 6.30 7.51 -2.99
CA SER A 52 5.92 7.87 -1.62
C SER A 52 4.71 7.07 -1.16
N VAL A 53 4.69 6.71 0.12
CA VAL A 53 3.53 6.13 0.79
C VAL A 53 2.61 7.27 1.21
N VAL A 54 1.52 7.45 0.48
CA VAL A 54 0.62 8.58 0.65
C VAL A 54 -0.04 8.52 2.03
N GLY A 55 -0.02 9.66 2.74
CA GLY A 55 -0.56 9.79 4.09
C GLY A 55 0.43 9.51 5.22
N TYR A 56 1.60 8.91 4.94
CA TYR A 56 2.58 8.57 5.99
C TYR A 56 3.01 9.78 6.82
N LYS A 57 3.40 10.90 6.19
CA LYS A 57 3.83 12.10 6.93
C LYS A 57 2.75 12.64 7.88
N LYS A 58 1.47 12.54 7.48
CA LYS A 58 0.34 12.90 8.34
C LYS A 58 0.20 11.92 9.50
N ALA A 59 0.28 10.61 9.23
CA ALA A 59 0.24 9.58 10.26
C ALA A 59 1.37 9.73 11.29
N ALA A 60 2.62 9.92 10.84
CA ALA A 60 3.78 10.14 11.70
C ALA A 60 3.71 11.43 12.54
N LYS A 61 2.98 12.44 12.07
CA LYS A 61 2.71 13.66 12.86
C LYS A 61 1.65 13.43 13.94
N LEU A 62 0.67 12.57 13.67
CA LEU A 62 -0.49 12.36 14.53
C LEU A 62 -0.31 11.20 15.52
N CYS A 63 0.54 10.22 15.23
CA CYS A 63 0.66 8.95 15.94
C CYS A 63 2.11 8.45 15.99
N ASN A 64 2.37 7.47 16.85
CA ASN A 64 3.63 6.73 16.86
C ASN A 64 3.55 5.57 15.85
N VAL A 65 4.09 5.77 14.65
CA VAL A 65 4.03 4.73 13.60
C VAL A 65 5.03 3.63 13.92
N ARG A 66 4.57 2.40 14.16
CA ARG A 66 5.42 1.23 14.46
C ARG A 66 5.73 0.39 13.22
N CYS A 67 4.80 0.36 12.27
CA CYS A 67 4.94 -0.33 11.00
C CYS A 67 4.26 0.44 9.87
N VAL A 68 4.82 0.36 8.66
CA VAL A 68 4.28 0.94 7.42
C VAL A 68 4.14 -0.16 6.37
N CYS A 69 2.95 -0.30 5.79
CA CYS A 69 2.74 -1.08 4.57
C CYS A 69 2.54 -0.14 3.39
N ALA A 70 3.49 -0.17 2.45
CA ALA A 70 3.41 0.49 1.17
C ALA A 70 2.60 -0.39 0.20
N VAL A 71 1.46 0.09 -0.29
CA VAL A 71 0.59 -0.67 -1.21
C VAL A 71 0.74 -0.12 -2.63
N GLY A 72 1.38 -0.86 -3.53
CA GLY A 72 1.66 -0.40 -4.89
C GLY A 72 1.20 -1.39 -5.97
N MET A 73 1.31 -1.00 -7.24
CA MET A 73 0.83 -1.83 -8.37
C MET A 73 1.77 -2.98 -8.73
N GLY A 74 3.07 -2.79 -8.53
CA GLY A 74 4.10 -3.74 -8.95
C GLY A 74 4.28 -4.88 -7.97
N PRO A 75 5.10 -5.88 -8.33
CA PRO A 75 5.47 -6.97 -7.43
C PRO A 75 6.12 -6.44 -6.14
N PRO A 76 5.99 -7.16 -5.01
CA PRO A 76 6.72 -6.83 -3.81
C PRO A 76 8.22 -7.02 -4.00
N MET A 77 8.99 -5.95 -3.84
CA MET A 77 10.44 -5.96 -3.97
C MET A 77 11.07 -5.27 -2.75
N SER A 78 11.93 -5.98 -2.03
CA SER A 78 12.59 -5.48 -0.81
C SER A 78 13.45 -4.23 -1.06
N GLU A 79 14.01 -4.11 -2.26
CA GLU A 79 14.79 -2.94 -2.72
C GLU A 79 14.00 -1.62 -2.76
N LEU A 80 12.67 -1.64 -2.72
CA LEU A 80 11.85 -0.43 -2.67
C LEU A 80 11.87 0.24 -1.28
N VAL A 81 12.14 -0.54 -0.22
CA VAL A 81 12.08 -0.07 1.17
C VAL A 81 13.09 1.05 1.46
N PRO A 82 14.38 0.94 1.10
CA PRO A 82 15.33 2.05 1.26
C PRO A 82 14.86 3.36 0.61
N GLY A 83 14.23 3.29 -0.56
CA GLY A 83 13.69 4.45 -1.26
C GLY A 83 12.56 5.15 -0.48
N PHE A 84 11.63 4.37 0.08
CA PHE A 84 10.57 4.92 0.95
C PHE A 84 11.15 5.55 2.22
N ARG A 85 12.11 4.87 2.87
CA ARG A 85 12.76 5.37 4.08
C ARG A 85 13.46 6.71 3.80
N ALA A 86 14.26 6.79 2.75
CA ALA A 86 14.97 8.00 2.37
C ALA A 86 14.00 9.16 2.04
N LYS A 87 13.00 8.90 1.19
CA LYS A 87 12.10 9.96 0.70
C LYS A 87 11.16 10.52 1.77
N MET A 88 10.78 9.69 2.73
CA MET A 88 9.81 10.07 3.76
C MET A 88 10.41 10.21 5.16
N SER A 89 11.72 9.98 5.30
CA SER A 89 12.43 9.98 6.58
C SER A 89 11.81 8.97 7.56
N ILE A 90 11.53 7.74 7.09
CA ILE A 90 11.03 6.68 7.97
C ILE A 90 12.16 6.22 8.92
N PRO A 91 11.98 6.31 10.25
CA PRO A 91 13.02 5.90 11.21
C PRO A 91 13.37 4.41 11.10
N ALA A 92 14.61 4.05 11.41
CA ALA A 92 15.10 2.67 11.33
C ALA A 92 14.28 1.68 12.19
N GLY A 93 13.79 2.12 13.35
CA GLY A 93 12.97 1.30 14.25
C GLY A 93 11.50 1.11 13.83
N VAL A 94 11.10 1.64 12.67
CA VAL A 94 9.77 1.41 12.09
C VAL A 94 9.88 0.33 11.03
N GLU A 95 9.09 -0.73 11.14
CA GLU A 95 9.07 -1.82 10.16
C GLU A 95 8.42 -1.35 8.84
N VAL A 96 8.89 -1.83 7.69
CA VAL A 96 8.36 -1.41 6.39
C VAL A 96 8.16 -2.60 5.47
N PHE A 97 6.89 -2.85 5.13
CA PHE A 97 6.49 -3.86 4.15
C PHE A 97 6.05 -3.21 2.85
N TYR A 98 6.19 -3.94 1.75
CA TYR A 98 5.53 -3.63 0.49
C TYR A 98 4.52 -4.72 0.17
N LEU A 99 3.31 -4.32 -0.19
CA LEU A 99 2.22 -5.19 -0.61
C LEU A 99 1.84 -4.83 -2.04
N GLN A 100 1.73 -5.82 -2.92
CA GLN A 100 1.10 -5.60 -4.21
C GLN A 100 -0.41 -5.42 -3.98
N GLY A 101 -0.92 -4.26 -4.37
CA GLY A 101 -2.33 -3.90 -4.30
C GLY A 101 -3.06 -4.27 -5.59
N GLY A 102 -4.01 -3.42 -5.93
CA GLY A 102 -4.70 -3.48 -7.20
C GLY A 102 -4.73 -2.12 -7.86
N PHE A 103 -5.17 -2.11 -9.10
CA PHE A 103 -5.44 -0.90 -9.82
C PHE A 103 -6.49 -1.16 -10.88
N ASP A 104 -7.42 -0.22 -10.97
CA ASP A 104 -8.42 -0.15 -12.02
C ASP A 104 -8.58 1.33 -12.37
N ILE A 105 -8.28 1.66 -13.62
CA ILE A 105 -8.32 3.03 -14.13
C ILE A 105 -9.73 3.63 -14.04
N ASN A 106 -10.78 2.80 -14.00
CA ASN A 106 -12.16 3.23 -13.87
C ASN A 106 -12.52 3.66 -12.45
N LYS A 107 -11.78 3.17 -11.44
CA LYS A 107 -11.91 3.63 -10.05
C LYS A 107 -11.26 5.01 -9.82
N LEU A 108 -10.42 5.50 -10.75
CA LEU A 108 -9.83 6.83 -10.66
C LEU A 108 -10.77 7.93 -11.17
N LYS A 109 -10.75 9.07 -10.49
CA LYS A 109 -11.51 10.27 -10.85
C LYS A 109 -10.58 11.43 -11.22
N GLY A 110 -11.09 12.34 -12.05
CA GLY A 110 -10.45 13.62 -12.35
C GLY A 110 -9.10 13.53 -13.08
N PRO A 111 -8.23 14.55 -12.95
CA PRO A 111 -7.00 14.67 -13.75
C PRO A 111 -5.99 13.52 -13.51
N MET A 112 -6.07 12.84 -12.37
CA MET A 112 -5.23 11.68 -12.06
C MET A 112 -5.45 10.53 -13.05
N LYS A 113 -6.68 10.36 -13.55
CA LYS A 113 -6.99 9.35 -14.57
C LYS A 113 -6.20 9.61 -15.87
N LEU A 114 -6.03 10.88 -16.26
CA LEU A 114 -5.29 11.24 -17.46
C LEU A 114 -3.79 10.95 -17.32
N ILE A 115 -3.19 11.34 -16.20
CA ILE A 115 -1.79 11.03 -15.89
C ILE A 115 -1.58 9.51 -15.90
N MET A 116 -2.51 8.76 -15.31
CA MET A 116 -2.38 7.32 -15.27
C MET A 116 -2.54 6.66 -16.63
N LYS A 117 -3.36 7.17 -17.56
CA LYS A 117 -3.41 6.66 -18.95
C LYS A 117 -2.05 6.66 -19.65
N ILE A 118 -1.19 7.64 -19.35
CA ILE A 118 0.17 7.68 -19.88
C ILE A 118 1.03 6.63 -19.17
N LYS A 119 0.93 6.55 -17.84
CA LYS A 119 1.72 5.62 -17.03
C LYS A 119 1.38 4.15 -17.27
N VAL A 120 0.12 3.78 -17.49
CA VAL A 120 -0.22 2.39 -17.82
C VAL A 120 0.39 1.94 -19.15
N LYS A 121 0.55 2.84 -20.14
CA LYS A 121 1.29 2.52 -21.38
C LYS A 121 2.77 2.27 -21.11
N GLU A 122 3.39 3.09 -20.27
CA GLU A 122 4.79 2.91 -19.86
C GLU A 122 4.98 1.57 -19.11
N ILE A 123 4.07 1.25 -18.19
CA ILE A 123 4.11 0.00 -17.41
C ILE A 123 3.90 -1.20 -18.35
N ALA A 124 2.89 -1.19 -19.21
CA ALA A 124 2.65 -2.25 -20.18
C ALA A 124 3.85 -2.46 -21.11
N GLY A 125 4.50 -1.37 -21.53
CA GLY A 125 5.71 -1.41 -22.35
C GLY A 125 6.90 -2.13 -21.69
N ARG A 126 7.00 -2.15 -20.36
CA ARG A 126 8.05 -2.88 -19.63
C ARG A 126 7.89 -4.41 -19.73
N PHE A 127 6.71 -4.87 -20.08
CA PHE A 127 6.39 -6.28 -20.27
C PHE A 127 6.35 -6.67 -21.75
N ALA A 128 6.51 -5.72 -22.67
CA ALA A 128 6.51 -6.01 -24.09
C ALA A 128 7.63 -7.00 -24.45
N GLY A 129 7.26 -8.13 -25.06
CA GLY A 129 8.20 -9.18 -25.46
C GLY A 129 8.64 -10.11 -24.34
N LYS A 130 8.15 -9.95 -23.10
CA LYS A 130 8.33 -10.96 -22.05
C LYS A 130 7.31 -12.10 -22.23
N THR A 131 7.77 -13.34 -22.24
CA THR A 131 6.94 -14.55 -22.37
C THR A 131 6.66 -15.23 -21.05
N ASP A 132 7.55 -15.09 -20.07
CA ASP A 132 7.49 -15.80 -18.78
C ASP A 132 7.31 -14.79 -17.64
N LEU A 133 6.08 -14.29 -17.49
CA LEU A 133 5.74 -13.38 -16.39
C LEU A 133 5.41 -14.17 -15.12
N SER A 134 5.93 -13.71 -13.97
CA SER A 134 5.44 -14.22 -12.68
C SER A 134 3.96 -13.87 -12.49
N PRO A 135 3.23 -14.55 -11.58
CA PRO A 135 1.85 -14.17 -11.25
C PRO A 135 1.69 -12.69 -10.87
N GLU A 136 2.63 -12.14 -10.11
CA GLU A 136 2.66 -10.74 -9.68
C GLU A 136 2.92 -9.78 -10.85
N GLU A 137 3.81 -10.15 -11.77
CA GLU A 137 4.05 -9.39 -13.00
C GLU A 137 2.83 -9.43 -13.92
N GLN A 138 2.20 -10.59 -14.08
CA GLN A 138 0.98 -10.76 -14.87
C GLN A 138 -0.16 -9.92 -14.29
N ALA A 139 -0.33 -9.91 -12.96
CA ALA A 139 -1.30 -9.05 -12.31
C ALA A 139 -1.00 -7.56 -12.54
N THR A 140 0.28 -7.15 -12.48
CA THR A 140 0.70 -5.78 -12.82
C THR A 140 0.32 -5.42 -14.26
N LEU A 141 0.48 -6.34 -15.20
CA LEU A 141 0.09 -6.15 -16.60
C LEU A 141 -1.44 -6.05 -16.75
N ASN A 142 -2.21 -6.92 -16.10
CA ASN A 142 -3.68 -6.88 -16.11
C ASN A 142 -4.23 -5.56 -15.57
N MET A 143 -3.61 -5.03 -14.51
CA MET A 143 -3.92 -3.71 -13.97
C MET A 143 -3.81 -2.59 -15.02
N THR A 144 -2.96 -2.74 -16.05
CA THR A 144 -2.81 -1.72 -17.10
C THR A 144 -3.93 -1.71 -18.14
N SER A 145 -4.72 -2.79 -18.22
CA SER A 145 -5.73 -3.00 -19.26
C SER A 145 -7.14 -3.10 -18.69
N VAL A 146 -7.46 -4.22 -18.02
CA VAL A 146 -8.80 -4.57 -17.51
C VAL A 146 -8.96 -4.27 -16.03
N GLY A 147 -7.85 -4.03 -15.33
CA GLY A 147 -7.80 -3.90 -13.88
C GLY A 147 -7.51 -5.24 -13.21
N ASP A 148 -6.91 -5.21 -12.02
CA ASP A 148 -6.64 -6.40 -11.21
C ASP A 148 -6.54 -6.06 -9.73
N SER A 149 -6.52 -7.10 -8.88
CA SER A 149 -6.34 -6.99 -7.43
C SER A 149 -5.49 -8.14 -6.90
N CYS A 150 -4.35 -7.81 -6.30
CA CYS A 150 -3.57 -8.77 -5.51
C CYS A 150 -3.91 -8.71 -4.01
N VAL A 151 -5.03 -8.06 -3.62
CA VAL A 151 -5.41 -7.97 -2.21
C VAL A 151 -5.81 -9.34 -1.70
N SER A 152 -5.03 -9.89 -0.78
CA SER A 152 -5.31 -11.20 -0.18
C SER A 152 -4.78 -11.29 1.26
N LEU A 153 -5.26 -12.28 2.01
CA LEU A 153 -4.78 -12.52 3.38
C LEU A 153 -3.36 -13.11 3.37
N GLU A 154 -3.02 -13.91 2.37
CA GLU A 154 -1.70 -14.51 2.17
C GLU A 154 -0.63 -13.43 2.05
N ASN A 155 -0.90 -12.37 1.29
CA ASN A 155 0.00 -11.23 1.15
C ASN A 155 0.21 -10.45 2.46
N LEU A 156 -0.73 -10.56 3.42
CA LEU A 156 -0.59 -9.97 4.75
C LEU A 156 0.19 -10.85 5.74
N ALA A 157 0.52 -12.10 5.40
CA ALA A 157 1.16 -13.02 6.34
C ALA A 157 2.43 -12.44 7.02
N PRO A 158 3.37 -11.79 6.29
CA PRO A 158 4.55 -11.19 6.94
C PRO A 158 4.20 -10.06 7.93
N VAL A 159 3.14 -9.29 7.63
CA VAL A 159 2.66 -8.18 8.46
C VAL A 159 1.99 -8.72 9.72
N ILE A 160 1.17 -9.75 9.59
CA ILE A 160 0.49 -10.44 10.70
C ILE A 160 1.53 -11.08 11.63
N ASP A 161 2.53 -11.75 11.06
CA ASP A 161 3.60 -12.38 11.83
C ASP A 161 4.42 -11.34 12.60
N TRP A 162 4.73 -10.21 11.98
CA TRP A 162 5.39 -9.10 12.66
C TRP A 162 4.52 -8.56 13.81
N TYR A 163 3.23 -8.34 13.57
CA TYR A 163 2.31 -7.80 14.57
C TYR A 163 2.20 -8.73 15.79
N LYS A 164 2.13 -10.05 15.59
CA LYS A 164 2.01 -11.01 16.70
C LYS A 164 3.26 -11.14 17.56
N LYS A 165 4.41 -10.70 17.04
CA LYS A 165 5.72 -10.81 17.71
C LYS A 165 6.13 -9.52 18.45
N ASN A 166 5.40 -8.42 18.29
CA ASN A 166 5.76 -7.08 18.79
C ASN A 166 4.59 -6.41 19.49
#